data_AF-A0A3P7MIB9-F1
#
_entry.id   AF-A0A3P7MIB9-F1
#
_cell.length_a   1.000
_cell.length_b   1.000
_cell.length_c   1.000
_cell.angle_alpha   90.00
_cell.angle_beta   90.00
_cell.angle_gamma   90.00
#
_symmetry.space_group_name_H-M   'P 1'
#
loop_
_entity.id
_entity.type
_entity.pdbx_description
1 polymer ?
#
loop_
_entity_poly.entity_id
_entity_poly.type
_entity_poly.pdbx_seq_one_letter_code
_entity_poly.pdbx_strand_id
1 'polypeptide(L)'
;MILKQLTAKSAREYWNQYWVEIETSRGQASNVGDTQKCYELIPQTSCKLSSLSDSVRDVNCGFIADNATKVERWREHFRDFDLQPSSPLLPSTAEPPLSLTYPVSCDPPSEGEIVDVFKSLCNNKALGEDGMPTEVYKSCVDTLCYCSSQTIPACA
;
A
#
# COMPACT_ATOMS: atom_id res chain seq x y z
N MET A 1 6.32 14.45 45.18
CA MET A 1 6.45 15.10 43.85
C MET A 1 7.71 14.66 43.11
N ILE A 2 8.88 14.63 43.76
CA ILE A 2 10.19 14.28 43.15
C ILE A 2 10.24 12.83 42.60
N LEU A 3 9.77 11.83 43.36
CA LEU A 3 9.73 10.42 42.93
C LEU A 3 8.97 10.22 41.60
N LYS A 4 7.78 10.83 41.47
CA LYS A 4 6.98 10.75 40.22
C LYS A 4 7.71 11.35 39.02
N GLN A 5 8.48 12.43 39.22
CA GLN A 5 9.26 13.04 38.14
C GLN A 5 10.45 12.18 37.74
N LEU A 6 11.14 11.57 38.70
CA LEU A 6 12.26 10.66 38.43
C LEU A 6 11.79 9.42 37.67
N THR A 7 10.66 8.82 38.04
CA THR A 7 10.07 7.68 37.33
C THR A 7 9.65 8.04 35.90
N ALA A 8 9.06 9.23 35.70
CA ALA A 8 8.69 9.69 34.36
C ALA A 8 9.93 9.95 33.48
N LYS A 9 11.02 10.47 34.08
CA LYS A 9 12.28 10.70 33.38
C LYS A 9 12.95 9.38 32.98
N SER A 10 13.05 8.43 33.91
CA SER A 10 13.64 7.11 33.63
C SER A 10 12.83 6.32 32.60
N ALA A 11 11.51 6.40 32.65
CA ALA A 11 10.65 5.75 31.66
C ALA A 11 10.88 6.31 30.25
N ARG A 12 10.99 7.63 30.09
CA ARG A 12 11.31 8.25 28.80
C ARG A 12 12.68 7.82 28.28
N GLU A 13 13.69 7.82 29.15
CA GLU A 13 15.05 7.40 28.79
C GLU A 13 15.08 5.95 28.31
N TYR A 14 14.38 5.06 29.03
CA TYR A 14 14.22 3.67 28.65
C TYR A 14 13.57 3.50 27.27
N TRP A 15 12.46 4.21 27.02
CA TRP A 15 11.80 4.17 25.71
C TRP A 15 12.68 4.70 24.59
N ASN A 16 13.45 5.77 24.83
CA ASN A 16 14.36 6.32 23.83
C ASN A 16 15.47 5.31 23.49
N GLN A 17 16.07 4.66 24.48
CA GLN A 17 17.08 3.62 24.25
C GLN A 17 16.51 2.43 23.49
N TYR A 18 15.32 1.97 23.88
CA TYR A 18 14.62 0.88 23.21
C TYR A 18 14.42 1.17 21.72
N TRP A 19 13.96 2.37 21.35
CA TRP A 19 13.77 2.73 19.94
C TRP A 19 15.08 2.81 19.16
N VAL A 20 16.14 3.34 19.75
CA VAL A 20 17.47 3.39 19.13
C VAL A 20 18.00 1.99 18.86
N GLU A 21 17.82 1.06 19.80
CA GLU A 21 18.25 -0.33 19.66
C GLU A 21 17.50 -1.05 18.53
N ILE A 22 16.18 -0.88 18.46
CA ILE A 22 15.33 -1.45 17.41
C ILE A 22 15.71 -0.92 16.02
N GLU A 23 15.90 0.39 15.88
CA GLU A 23 16.31 1.03 14.62
C GLU A 23 17.69 0.56 14.16
N THR A 24 18.64 0.46 15.10
CA THR A 24 19.98 -0.04 14.83
C THR A 24 19.94 -1.50 14.38
N SER A 25 19.19 -2.34 15.08
CA SER A 25 19.02 -3.77 14.75
C SER A 25 18.41 -3.96 13.37
N ARG A 26 17.40 -3.16 13.01
CA ARG A 26 16.77 -3.17 11.68
C ARG A 26 17.75 -2.77 10.58
N GLY A 27 18.52 -1.70 10.79
CA GLY A 27 19.56 -1.27 9.85
C GLY A 27 20.62 -2.34 9.63
N GLN A 28 21.05 -3.03 10.69
CA GLN A 28 22.02 -4.13 10.60
C GLN A 28 21.45 -5.33 9.83
N ALA A 29 20.21 -5.74 10.12
CA ALA A 29 19.54 -6.82 9.39
C ALA A 29 19.44 -6.50 7.89
N SER A 30 19.09 -5.25 7.54
CA SER A 30 19.04 -4.80 6.15
C SER A 30 20.41 -4.83 5.46
N ASN A 31 21.47 -4.39 6.15
CA ASN A 31 22.83 -4.36 5.59
C ASN A 31 23.39 -5.77 5.34
N VAL A 32 23.02 -6.75 6.17
CA VAL A 32 23.45 -8.15 6.04
C VAL A 32 22.52 -8.96 5.12
N GLY A 33 21.39 -8.38 4.69
CA GLY A 33 20.40 -9.06 3.86
C GLY A 33 19.56 -10.09 4.63
N ASP A 34 19.50 -10.00 5.96
CA ASP A 34 18.69 -10.86 6.82
C ASP A 34 17.21 -10.43 6.75
N THR A 35 16.56 -10.86 5.67
CA THR A 35 15.15 -10.56 5.38
C THR A 35 14.21 -11.07 6.47
N GLN A 36 14.51 -12.22 7.09
CA GLN A 36 13.70 -12.78 8.17
C GLN A 36 13.69 -11.82 9.37
N LYS A 37 14.87 -11.39 9.82
CA LYS A 37 14.99 -10.48 10.96
C LYS A 37 14.39 -9.10 10.67
N CYS A 38 14.47 -8.62 9.42
CA CYS A 38 13.73 -7.43 9.00
C CYS A 38 12.22 -7.60 9.20
N TYR A 39 11.62 -8.71 8.74
CA TYR A 39 10.18 -8.96 8.92
C TYR A 39 9.76 -9.13 10.38
N GLU A 40 10.61 -9.71 11.23
CA GLU A 40 10.37 -9.82 12.67
C GLU A 40 10.35 -8.45 13.39
N LEU A 41 11.11 -7.48 12.90
CA LEU A 41 11.21 -6.13 13.47
C LEU A 41 10.14 -5.16 12.96
N ILE A 42 9.49 -5.45 11.83
CA ILE A 42 8.42 -4.61 11.25
C ILE A 42 7.25 -4.42 12.23
N PRO A 43 6.68 -5.45 12.89
CA PRO A 43 5.58 -5.26 13.84
C PRO A 43 5.96 -4.47 15.09
N GLN A 44 7.24 -4.42 15.45
CA GLN A 44 7.74 -3.69 16.63
C GLN A 44 7.95 -2.20 16.35
N THR A 45 8.35 -1.87 15.12
CA THR A 45 8.54 -0.49 14.62
C THR A 45 7.28 0.11 14.04
N SER A 46 6.39 -0.73 13.52
CA SER A 46 5.06 -0.31 13.13
C SER A 46 4.36 0.12 14.40
N CYS A 47 4.04 1.41 14.52
CA CYS A 47 3.03 1.84 15.44
C CYS A 47 1.84 0.91 15.25
N LYS A 48 1.51 0.08 16.26
CA LYS A 48 0.15 -0.48 16.34
C LYS A 48 -0.75 0.69 16.00
N LEU A 49 -1.69 0.53 15.06
CA LEU A 49 -2.76 1.50 14.84
C LEU A 49 -3.56 1.60 16.15
N SER A 50 -2.97 2.28 17.13
CA SER A 50 -3.57 2.60 18.40
C SER A 50 -4.63 3.60 18.03
N SER A 51 -5.86 3.13 17.93
CA SER A 51 -7.07 3.93 17.67
C SER A 51 -6.76 5.07 16.73
N LEU A 52 -6.78 4.82 15.40
CA LEU A 52 -6.71 5.81 14.32
C LEU A 52 -6.95 7.21 14.90
N SER A 53 -5.87 7.94 15.17
CA SER A 53 -5.98 9.23 15.84
C SER A 53 -6.70 10.13 14.85
N ASP A 54 -8.01 10.24 14.98
CA ASP A 54 -8.84 11.22 14.28
C ASP A 54 -8.52 12.66 14.76
N SER A 55 -7.51 12.80 15.63
CA SER A 55 -6.97 14.08 16.04
C SER A 55 -5.98 14.59 14.98
N VAL A 56 -6.48 15.49 14.13
CA VAL A 56 -5.65 16.31 13.24
C VAL A 56 -5.10 17.48 14.06
N ARG A 57 -3.82 17.82 13.86
CA ARG A 57 -3.18 18.96 14.52
C ARG A 57 -3.05 20.14 13.57
N ASP A 58 -3.24 21.33 14.12
CA ASP A 58 -2.93 22.60 13.46
C ASP A 58 -1.39 22.80 13.35
N VAL A 59 -0.95 23.79 12.55
CA VAL A 59 0.45 24.22 12.43
C VAL A 59 1.11 24.53 13.78
N ASN A 60 0.32 24.93 14.78
CA ASN A 60 0.78 25.18 16.15
C ASN A 60 0.72 23.95 17.07
N CYS A 61 0.54 22.75 16.49
CA CYS A 61 0.40 21.47 17.20
C CYS A 61 -0.85 21.34 18.10
N GLY A 62 -1.79 22.28 18.04
CA GLY A 62 -3.08 22.22 18.73
C GLY A 62 -4.05 21.24 18.07
N PHE A 63 -4.93 20.61 18.85
CA PHE A 63 -5.89 19.64 18.32
C PHE A 63 -7.09 20.33 17.65
N ILE A 64 -7.44 19.87 16.46
CA ILE A 64 -8.58 20.37 15.68
C ILE A 64 -9.78 19.44 15.90
N ALA A 65 -10.78 19.92 16.64
CA ALA A 65 -12.02 19.17 16.89
C ALA A 65 -13.05 19.33 15.77
N ASP A 66 -13.06 20.48 15.10
CA ASP A 66 -14.03 20.82 14.05
C ASP A 66 -13.69 20.18 12.70
N ASN A 67 -14.64 19.49 12.09
CA ASN A 67 -14.43 18.77 10.83
C ASN A 67 -14.19 19.70 9.64
N ALA A 68 -14.81 20.89 9.58
CA ALA A 68 -14.56 21.83 8.50
C ALA A 68 -13.10 22.34 8.54
N THR A 69 -12.62 22.63 9.75
CA THR A 69 -11.23 23.03 10.00
C THR A 69 -10.24 21.90 9.69
N LYS A 70 -10.59 20.63 9.98
CA LYS A 70 -9.78 19.47 9.56
C LYS A 70 -9.62 19.41 8.04
N VAL A 71 -10.71 19.60 7.29
CA VAL A 71 -10.69 19.57 5.81
C VAL A 71 -9.81 20.68 5.24
N GLU A 72 -9.88 21.89 5.78
CA GLU A 72 -8.98 22.97 5.36
C GLU A 72 -7.52 22.68 5.72
N ARG A 73 -7.25 22.06 6.87
CA ARG A 73 -5.90 21.64 7.23
C ARG A 73 -5.34 20.57 6.28
N TRP A 74 -6.17 19.61 5.86
CA TRP A 74 -5.80 18.65 4.83
C TRP A 74 -5.52 19.35 3.49
N ARG A 75 -6.36 20.30 3.09
CA ARG A 75 -6.18 21.08 1.87
C ARG A 75 -4.84 21.84 1.86
N GLU A 76 -4.48 22.47 2.98
CA GLU A 76 -3.17 23.10 3.15
C GLU A 76 -2.03 22.10 3.04
N HIS A 77 -2.12 20.97 3.74
CA HIS A 77 -1.08 19.95 3.72
C HIS A 77 -0.82 19.42 2.30
N PHE A 78 -1.88 19.12 1.54
CA PHE A 78 -1.73 18.66 0.15
C PHE A 78 -1.20 19.74 -0.78
N ARG A 79 -1.58 21.01 -0.60
CA ARG A 79 -0.97 22.11 -1.35
C ARG A 79 0.52 22.24 -1.06
N ASP A 80 0.92 22.21 0.21
CA ASP A 80 2.33 22.34 0.59
C ASP A 80 3.16 21.12 0.16
N PHE A 81 2.55 19.93 0.14
CA PHE A 81 3.13 18.72 -0.42
C PHE A 81 3.38 18.86 -1.93
N ASP A 82 2.39 19.37 -2.67
CA ASP A 82 2.50 19.63 -4.11
C ASP A 82 3.45 20.80 -4.44
N LEU A 83 3.74 21.66 -3.46
CA LEU A 83 4.61 22.83 -3.59
C LEU A 83 6.05 22.58 -3.13
N GLN A 84 6.39 21.43 -2.54
CA GLN A 84 7.79 21.06 -2.31
C GLN A 84 8.45 20.79 -3.67
N PRO A 85 9.34 21.67 -4.17
CA PRO A 85 10.12 21.38 -5.35
C PRO A 85 11.25 20.47 -4.88
N SER A 86 10.97 19.17 -4.79
CA SER A 86 12.03 18.19 -4.69
C SER A 86 12.70 18.10 -6.06
N SER A 87 13.71 18.96 -6.24
CA SER A 87 14.59 19.16 -7.40
C SER A 87 14.27 20.40 -8.26
N PRO A 88 15.31 21.10 -8.78
CA PRO A 88 15.11 22.04 -9.87
C PRO A 88 14.50 21.26 -11.03
N LEU A 89 13.25 21.56 -11.35
CA LEU A 89 12.64 21.12 -12.59
C LEU A 89 13.48 21.73 -13.71
N LEU A 90 14.32 20.92 -14.33
CA LEU A 90 14.82 21.20 -15.67
C LEU A 90 13.59 21.58 -16.52
N PRO A 91 13.66 22.62 -17.37
CA PRO A 91 12.55 22.95 -18.24
C PRO A 91 12.25 21.72 -19.08
N SER A 92 11.11 21.07 -18.80
CA SER A 92 10.60 19.95 -19.58
C SER A 92 10.03 20.52 -20.88
N THR A 93 10.92 20.96 -21.77
CA THR A 93 10.62 21.35 -23.15
C THR A 93 10.57 20.11 -24.05
N ALA A 94 9.92 19.05 -23.58
CA ALA A 94 9.49 17.97 -24.43
C ALA A 94 8.00 17.81 -24.17
N GLU A 95 7.19 18.20 -25.15
CA GLU A 95 5.84 17.66 -25.24
C GLU A 95 5.94 16.14 -25.05
N PRO A 96 5.14 15.54 -24.14
CA PRO A 96 5.05 14.09 -24.12
C PRO A 96 4.64 13.68 -25.53
N PRO A 97 5.33 12.74 -26.20
CA PRO A 97 4.93 12.33 -27.53
C PRO A 97 3.46 11.92 -27.46
N LEU A 98 2.64 12.63 -28.24
CA LEU A 98 1.22 12.37 -28.42
C LEU A 98 1.04 11.04 -29.15
N SER A 99 1.35 9.94 -28.47
CA SER A 99 1.04 8.55 -28.82
C SER A 99 1.94 7.64 -27.99
N LEU A 100 1.69 7.53 -26.69
CA LEU A 100 2.09 6.32 -25.98
C LEU A 100 1.09 5.22 -26.36
N THR A 101 1.17 4.79 -27.62
CA THR A 101 0.49 3.59 -28.10
C THR A 101 1.26 2.42 -27.50
N TYR A 102 0.93 2.04 -26.27
CA TYR A 102 1.25 0.70 -25.83
C TYR A 102 0.52 -0.25 -26.78
N PRO A 103 1.22 -1.19 -27.46
CA PRO A 103 0.57 -2.22 -28.24
C PRO A 103 -0.13 -3.16 -27.25
N VAL A 104 -1.32 -2.77 -26.81
CA VAL A 104 -2.27 -3.69 -26.18
C VAL A 104 -2.81 -4.51 -27.33
N SER A 105 -2.47 -5.80 -27.36
CA SER A 105 -3.12 -6.73 -28.29
C SER A 105 -4.61 -6.74 -27.98
N CYS A 106 -5.41 -6.42 -29.00
CA CYS A 106 -6.86 -6.56 -28.96
C CYS A 106 -7.28 -7.97 -29.42
N ASP A 107 -6.32 -8.88 -29.62
CA ASP A 107 -6.62 -10.25 -29.99
C ASP A 107 -7.32 -10.94 -28.81
N PRO A 108 -8.29 -11.83 -29.10
CA PRO A 108 -8.91 -12.60 -28.03
C PRO A 108 -7.85 -13.46 -27.33
N PRO A 109 -7.94 -13.63 -26.00
CA PRO A 109 -6.98 -14.43 -25.25
C PRO A 109 -6.98 -15.87 -25.74
N SER A 110 -5.80 -16.45 -25.81
CA SER A 110 -5.63 -17.87 -26.19
C SER A 110 -6.15 -18.79 -25.09
N GLU A 111 -6.53 -20.01 -25.48
CA GLU A 111 -6.93 -21.06 -24.54
C GLU A 111 -5.87 -21.31 -23.46
N GLY A 112 -4.58 -21.31 -23.83
CA GLY A 112 -3.49 -21.46 -22.88
C GLY A 112 -3.45 -20.35 -21.82
N GLU A 113 -3.64 -19.09 -22.24
CA GLU A 113 -3.69 -17.94 -21.32
C GLU A 113 -4.89 -18.01 -20.38
N ILE A 114 -6.06 -18.41 -20.89
CA ILE A 114 -7.28 -18.59 -20.08
C ILE A 114 -7.03 -19.67 -19.02
N VAL A 115 -6.47 -20.82 -19.43
CA VAL A 115 -6.17 -21.94 -18.53
C VAL A 115 -5.16 -21.55 -17.46
N ASP A 116 -4.11 -20.82 -17.83
CA ASP A 116 -3.07 -20.37 -16.89
C ASP A 116 -3.63 -19.37 -15.86
N VAL A 117 -4.47 -18.43 -16.30
CA VAL A 117 -5.15 -17.49 -15.40
C VAL A 117 -5.99 -18.25 -14.38
N PHE A 118 -6.85 -19.18 -14.82
CA PHE A 118 -7.70 -19.95 -13.90
C PHE A 118 -6.89 -20.81 -12.93
N LYS A 119 -5.81 -21.45 -13.38
CA LYS A 119 -4.89 -22.20 -12.50
C LYS A 119 -4.19 -21.31 -11.48
N SER A 120 -3.85 -20.09 -11.85
CA SER A 120 -3.14 -19.12 -11.00
C SER A 120 -4.00 -18.52 -9.89
N LEU A 121 -5.34 -18.63 -9.97
CA LEU A 121 -6.23 -18.09 -8.93
C LEU A 121 -5.90 -18.69 -7.55
N CYS A 122 -5.99 -17.91 -6.48
CA CYS A 122 -5.70 -18.43 -5.14
C CYS A 122 -6.92 -19.12 -4.52
N ASN A 123 -6.70 -20.30 -3.92
CA ASN A 123 -7.74 -21.03 -3.18
C ASN A 123 -8.04 -20.34 -1.84
N ASN A 124 -9.24 -20.60 -1.30
CA ASN A 124 -9.70 -20.07 0.00
C ASN A 124 -9.72 -18.53 0.12
N LYS A 125 -9.79 -17.81 -1.00
CA LYS A 125 -10.05 -16.36 -0.97
C LYS A 125 -11.51 -16.11 -0.62
N ALA A 126 -11.78 -14.93 -0.07
CA ALA A 126 -13.14 -14.48 0.20
C ALA A 126 -13.98 -14.55 -1.08
N LEU A 127 -15.24 -14.96 -0.91
CA LEU A 127 -16.18 -15.16 -1.99
C LEU A 127 -16.44 -13.84 -2.73
N GLY A 128 -16.50 -13.89 -4.05
CA GLY A 128 -16.96 -12.77 -4.86
C GLY A 128 -18.44 -12.47 -4.61
N GLU A 129 -18.94 -11.39 -5.21
CA GLU A 129 -20.36 -11.05 -5.22
C GLU A 129 -21.24 -12.17 -5.81
N ASP A 130 -20.65 -12.97 -6.71
CA ASP A 130 -21.26 -14.12 -7.38
C ASP A 130 -21.48 -15.34 -6.47
N GLY A 131 -20.90 -15.37 -5.27
CA GLY A 131 -21.08 -16.48 -4.38
C GLY A 131 -20.28 -17.74 -4.75
N MET A 132 -19.33 -17.66 -5.68
CA MET A 132 -18.65 -18.84 -6.24
C MET A 132 -17.20 -19.00 -5.77
N PRO A 133 -16.82 -20.15 -5.17
CA PRO A 133 -15.44 -20.40 -4.76
C PRO A 133 -14.49 -20.51 -5.95
N THR A 134 -13.25 -20.05 -5.79
CA THR A 134 -12.17 -20.20 -6.79
C THR A 134 -12.00 -21.66 -7.25
N GLU A 135 -12.23 -22.61 -6.37
CA GLU A 135 -12.10 -24.05 -6.62
C GLU A 135 -13.05 -24.53 -7.72
N VAL A 136 -14.23 -23.92 -7.84
CA VAL A 136 -15.22 -24.25 -8.89
C VAL A 136 -14.70 -23.84 -10.26
N TYR A 137 -14.15 -22.64 -10.37
CA TYR A 137 -13.57 -22.13 -11.61
C TYR A 137 -12.39 -22.99 -12.09
N LYS A 138 -11.56 -23.46 -11.16
CA LYS A 138 -10.44 -24.37 -11.47
C LYS A 138 -10.90 -25.75 -11.91
N SER A 139 -11.95 -26.29 -11.29
CA SER A 139 -12.49 -27.61 -11.63
C SER A 139 -13.19 -27.63 -12.99
N CYS A 140 -13.69 -26.48 -13.46
CA CYS A 140 -14.48 -26.36 -14.69
C CYS A 140 -13.74 -25.66 -15.82
N VAL A 141 -12.41 -25.52 -15.74
CA VAL A 141 -11.62 -24.72 -16.70
C VAL A 141 -11.81 -25.16 -18.15
N ASP A 142 -11.87 -26.48 -18.41
CA ASP A 142 -12.07 -27.03 -19.76
C ASP A 142 -13.45 -26.66 -20.31
N THR A 143 -14.47 -26.67 -19.45
CA THR A 143 -15.85 -26.28 -19.83
C THR A 143 -15.94 -24.77 -20.08
N LEU A 144 -15.25 -23.97 -19.26
CA LEU A 144 -15.23 -22.52 -19.42
C LEU A 144 -14.48 -22.08 -20.68
N CYS A 145 -13.38 -22.74 -21.01
CA CYS A 145 -12.60 -22.50 -22.23
C CYS A 145 -13.40 -22.83 -23.52
N TYR A 146 -14.16 -23.93 -23.47
CA TYR A 146 -15.06 -24.31 -24.57
C TYR A 146 -16.21 -23.31 -24.79
N CYS A 147 -16.74 -22.72 -23.71
CA CYS A 147 -17.80 -21.72 -23.81
C CYS A 147 -17.28 -20.34 -24.25
N SER A 148 -16.08 -19.96 -23.82
CA SER A 148 -15.47 -18.67 -24.20
C SER A 148 -15.08 -18.61 -25.68
N SER A 149 -14.69 -19.74 -26.27
CA SER A 149 -14.37 -19.84 -27.70
C SER A 149 -15.60 -19.73 -28.63
N GLN A 150 -16.82 -19.87 -28.11
CA GLN A 150 -18.06 -19.78 -28.90
C GLN A 150 -18.73 -18.40 -28.89
N THR A 151 -18.28 -17.46 -28.05
CA THR A 151 -19.05 -16.22 -27.75
C THR A 151 -18.43 -14.93 -28.28
N ILE A 152 -17.38 -14.98 -29.11
CA ILE A 152 -16.79 -13.76 -29.68
C ILE A 152 -17.25 -13.61 -31.15
N PRO A 153 -18.31 -12.84 -31.46
CA PRO A 153 -18.44 -12.35 -32.82
C PRO A 153 -17.24 -11.45 -33.09
N ALA A 154 -16.44 -11.81 -34.10
CA ALA A 154 -15.36 -10.98 -34.58
C ALA A 154 -15.87 -9.57 -34.81
N CYS A 155 -15.24 -8.57 -34.18
CA CYS A 155 -15.48 -7.17 -34.51
C CYS A 155 -15.15 -7.00 -36.00
N ALA A 156 -16.19 -6.76 -36.81
CA ALA A 156 -16.09 -6.33 -38.20
C ALA A 156 -15.85 -4.82 -38.28
#